data_AF-A0A550BTF8-F1
#
_entry.id   AF-A0A550BTF8-F1
#
_cell.length_a   1.000
_cell.length_b   1.000
_cell.length_c   1.000
_cell.angle_alpha   90.00
_cell.angle_beta   90.00
_cell.angle_gamma   90.00
#
_symmetry.space_group_name_H-M   'P 1'
#
loop_
_entity.id
_entity.type
_entity.pdbx_description
1 polymer ?
#
loop_
_entity_poly.entity_id
_entity_poly.type
_entity_poly.pdbx_seq_one_letter_code
_entity_poly.pdbx_strand_id
1 'polypeptide(L)'
;MSNIEADVIDVPDSAVDPGEKKSKIPGYIFCPPEHRKQIIRIFTKAFCMHMMFPERERGHQDAATIRRNCVWEMYTFCHARGLREVWGYVWANWYTPKRWVLWARSSCERMPRLRTTMTVENFWRQLKHNDLHHLIHPRLDQLVYILAWKVTGAYFNR
;
A
#
# COMPACT_ATOMS: atom_id res chain seq x y z
N MET A 1 10.13 29.35 -22.25
CA MET A 1 9.78 28.03 -22.81
C MET A 1 10.50 26.97 -21.99
N SER A 2 9.91 26.55 -20.89
CA SER A 2 10.43 25.47 -20.06
C SER A 2 9.97 24.14 -20.64
N ASN A 3 10.91 23.29 -21.04
CA ASN A 3 10.66 21.93 -21.49
C ASN A 3 9.87 21.16 -20.42
N ILE A 4 8.57 21.01 -20.65
CA ILE A 4 7.74 20.01 -19.98
C ILE A 4 7.96 18.73 -20.80
N GLU A 5 9.14 18.13 -20.68
CA GLU A 5 9.22 16.68 -20.82
C GLU A 5 8.43 16.14 -19.64
N ALA A 6 7.13 15.97 -19.87
CA ALA A 6 6.26 15.34 -18.92
C ALA A 6 6.91 14.01 -18.55
N ASP A 7 7.09 13.79 -17.25
CA ASP A 7 7.28 12.49 -16.62
C ASP A 7 6.07 11.61 -17.01
N VAL A 8 6.05 11.14 -18.26
CA VAL A 8 5.25 10.03 -18.72
C VAL A 8 5.93 8.83 -18.10
N ILE A 9 5.61 8.61 -16.83
CA ILE A 9 5.86 7.34 -16.18
C ILE A 9 5.03 6.35 -16.98
N ASP A 10 5.69 5.69 -17.94
CA ASP A 10 5.11 4.62 -18.72
C ASP A 10 4.87 3.48 -17.74
N VAL A 11 3.62 3.37 -17.30
CA VAL A 11 3.21 2.30 -16.40
C VAL A 11 3.41 1.02 -17.19
N PRO A 12 4.21 0.05 -16.70
CA PRO A 12 4.45 -1.17 -17.44
C PRO A 12 3.12 -1.85 -17.78
N ASP A 13 2.99 -2.40 -18.98
CA ASP A 13 1.75 -3.04 -19.46
C ASP A 13 1.21 -4.12 -18.50
N SER A 14 2.07 -4.68 -17.64
CA SER A 14 1.69 -5.62 -16.58
C SER A 14 0.86 -5.02 -15.43
N ALA A 15 0.81 -3.69 -15.33
CA ALA A 15 0.04 -2.95 -14.33
C ALA A 15 -1.26 -2.33 -14.91
N VAL A 16 -1.56 -2.61 -16.18
CA VAL A 16 -2.79 -2.19 -16.87
C VAL A 16 -3.72 -3.39 -16.96
N ASP A 17 -4.94 -3.27 -16.45
CA ASP A 17 -5.88 -4.39 -16.48
C ASP A 17 -6.32 -4.68 -17.93
N PRO A 18 -6.50 -5.97 -18.32
CA PRO A 18 -6.88 -6.31 -19.69
C PRO A 18 -8.22 -5.69 -20.06
N GLY A 19 -8.20 -4.76 -21.03
CA GLY A 19 -9.37 -4.02 -21.51
C GLY A 19 -9.42 -2.54 -21.11
N GLU A 20 -8.46 -2.06 -20.31
CA GLU A 20 -8.33 -0.65 -19.97
C GLU A 20 -7.94 0.17 -21.22
N LYS A 21 -8.70 1.22 -21.53
CA LYS A 21 -8.48 2.08 -22.70
C LYS A 21 -8.02 3.46 -22.24
N LYS A 22 -6.98 4.00 -22.87
CA LYS A 22 -6.57 5.40 -22.66
C LYS A 22 -7.76 6.33 -22.94
N SER A 23 -7.87 7.39 -22.14
CA SER A 23 -8.90 8.41 -22.34
C SER A 23 -8.80 8.96 -23.76
N LYS A 24 -9.95 9.15 -24.42
CA LYS A 24 -10.03 9.75 -25.76
C LYS A 24 -9.76 11.26 -25.77
N ILE A 25 -9.72 11.89 -24.59
CA ILE A 25 -9.57 13.34 -24.45
C ILE A 25 -8.07 13.67 -24.52
N PRO A 26 -7.62 14.45 -25.52
CA PRO A 26 -6.23 14.86 -25.61
C PRO A 26 -5.87 15.76 -24.42
N GLY A 27 -4.76 15.46 -23.74
CA GLY A 27 -4.26 16.23 -22.59
C GLY A 27 -4.92 15.91 -21.25
N TYR A 28 -5.84 14.93 -21.19
CA TYR A 28 -6.38 14.45 -19.92
C TYR A 28 -5.31 13.74 -19.08
N ILE A 29 -5.17 14.16 -17.83
CA ILE A 29 -4.25 13.56 -16.86
C ILE A 29 -5.03 13.28 -15.57
N PHE A 30 -5.21 12.00 -15.25
CA PHE A 30 -5.92 11.55 -14.04
C PHE A 30 -5.37 12.18 -12.75
N CYS A 31 -4.04 12.17 -12.57
CA CYS A 31 -3.36 12.84 -11.46
C CYS A 31 -2.14 13.62 -11.96
N PRO A 32 -2.19 14.97 -11.97
CA PRO A 32 -1.06 15.81 -12.35
C PRO A 32 0.19 15.51 -11.49
N PRO A 33 1.40 15.52 -12.09
CA PRO A 33 2.66 15.22 -11.39
C PRO A 33 2.89 16.06 -10.13
N GLU A 34 2.54 17.35 -10.18
CA GLU A 34 2.72 18.33 -9.09
C GLU A 34 2.07 17.91 -7.77
N HIS A 35 0.97 17.14 -7.85
CA HIS A 35 0.19 16.76 -6.68
C HIS A 35 0.52 15.35 -6.16
N ARG A 36 1.18 14.50 -6.97
CA ARG A 36 1.42 13.08 -6.62
C ARG A 36 2.18 12.94 -5.29
N LYS A 37 3.28 13.66 -5.11
CA LYS A 37 4.10 13.61 -3.89
C LYS A 37 3.29 14.02 -2.65
N GLN A 38 2.45 15.05 -2.78
CA GLN A 38 1.63 15.56 -1.68
C GLN A 38 0.51 14.58 -1.33
N ILE A 39 -0.16 14.00 -2.32
CA ILE A 39 -1.19 12.97 -2.12
C ILE A 39 -0.61 11.75 -1.42
N ILE A 40 0.54 11.24 -1.89
CA ILE A 40 1.22 10.10 -1.27
C ILE A 40 1.60 10.41 0.18
N ARG A 41 2.03 11.65 0.48
CA ARG A 41 2.32 12.06 1.85
C ARG A 41 1.07 12.04 2.74
N ILE A 42 -0.05 12.61 2.30
CA ILE A 42 -1.31 12.60 3.06
C ILE A 42 -1.81 11.16 3.23
N PHE A 43 -1.74 10.35 2.18
CA PHE A 43 -2.13 8.94 2.20
C PHE A 43 -1.28 8.11 3.17
N THR A 44 0.04 8.31 3.16
CA THR A 44 0.97 7.61 4.05
C THR A 44 0.79 8.06 5.50
N LYS A 45 0.52 9.36 5.72
CA LYS A 45 0.12 9.86 7.03
C LYS A 45 -1.10 9.11 7.54
N ALA A 46 -2.18 9.05 6.75
CA ALA A 46 -3.40 8.33 7.09
C ALA A 46 -3.17 6.84 7.41
N PHE A 47 -2.30 6.16 6.65
CA PHE A 47 -1.90 4.78 6.93
C PHE A 47 -1.27 4.61 8.31
N CYS A 48 -0.37 5.51 8.68
CA CYS A 48 0.46 5.42 9.88
C CYS A 48 -0.24 5.87 11.16
N MET A 49 -1.35 6.61 11.06
CA MET A 49 -2.11 7.07 12.22
C MET A 49 -2.65 5.89 13.05
N HIS A 50 -2.53 5.99 14.37
CA HIS A 50 -2.96 4.95 15.32
C HIS A 50 -3.32 5.60 16.66
N MET A 51 -4.30 5.04 17.38
CA MET A 51 -4.82 5.60 18.65
C MET A 51 -3.75 5.76 19.74
N MET A 52 -2.81 4.82 19.80
CA MET A 52 -1.68 4.86 20.76
C MET A 52 -0.67 6.00 20.52
N PHE A 53 -0.63 6.61 19.33
CA PHE A 53 0.32 7.68 19.04
C PHE A 53 -0.41 9.00 18.92
N PRO A 54 -0.13 9.98 19.81
CA PRO A 54 -0.74 11.29 19.70
C PRO A 54 -0.26 12.00 18.43
N GLU A 55 -1.19 12.65 17.73
CA GLU A 55 -0.85 13.54 16.63
C GLU A 55 -0.27 14.84 17.19
N ARG A 56 0.76 15.40 16.54
CA ARG A 56 1.44 16.62 17.00
C ARG A 56 0.49 17.79 17.28
N GLU A 57 -0.52 17.99 16.43
CA GLU A 57 -1.43 19.14 16.52
C GLU A 57 -2.70 18.85 17.33
N ARG A 58 -3.14 17.59 17.34
CA ARG A 58 -4.48 17.22 17.82
C ARG A 58 -4.46 16.27 19.02
N GLY A 59 -3.27 15.82 19.45
CA GLY A 59 -3.11 14.93 20.60
C GLY A 59 -3.65 13.52 20.35
N HIS A 60 -4.08 12.86 21.44
CA HIS A 60 -4.68 11.54 21.40
C HIS A 60 -6.06 11.56 20.75
N GLN A 61 -6.32 10.59 19.88
CA GLN A 61 -7.56 10.48 19.13
C GLN A 61 -8.05 9.04 19.10
N ASP A 62 -9.37 8.89 19.11
CA ASP A 62 -10.04 7.63 18.82
C ASP A 62 -9.98 7.29 17.31
N ALA A 63 -10.09 6.00 16.97
CA ALA A 63 -10.09 5.47 15.61
C ALA A 63 -11.10 6.19 14.68
N ALA A 64 -12.32 6.44 15.17
CA ALA A 64 -13.35 7.11 14.38
C ALA A 64 -12.98 8.55 14.06
N THR A 65 -12.37 9.25 15.02
CA THR A 65 -11.89 10.63 14.87
C THR A 65 -10.69 10.70 13.93
N ILE A 66 -9.73 9.78 14.05
CA ILE A 66 -8.59 9.65 13.12
C ILE A 66 -9.10 9.51 11.69
N ARG A 67 -10.01 8.54 11.45
CA ARG A 67 -10.58 8.33 10.10
C ARG A 67 -11.26 9.58 9.57
N ARG A 68 -12.12 10.22 10.36
CA ARG A 68 -12.82 11.44 9.97
C ARG A 68 -11.84 12.54 9.55
N ASN A 69 -10.79 12.76 10.35
CA ASN A 69 -9.78 13.77 10.10
C ASN A 69 -8.98 13.46 8.82
N CYS A 70 -8.53 12.22 8.63
CA CYS A 70 -7.79 11.82 7.43
C CYS A 70 -8.64 11.91 6.15
N VAL A 71 -9.92 11.47 6.21
CA VAL A 71 -10.89 11.61 5.12
C VAL A 71 -11.05 13.08 4.74
N TRP A 72 -11.23 13.94 5.75
CA TRP A 72 -11.41 15.37 5.54
C TRP A 72 -10.16 16.03 4.96
N GLU A 73 -8.97 15.69 5.46
CA GLU A 73 -7.69 16.19 4.94
C GLU A 73 -7.49 15.83 3.46
N MET A 74 -7.74 14.57 3.08
CA MET A 74 -7.64 14.15 1.68
C MET A 74 -8.72 14.80 0.79
N TYR A 75 -9.97 14.84 1.27
CA TYR A 75 -11.08 15.44 0.54
C TYR A 75 -10.83 16.94 0.27
N THR A 76 -10.48 17.70 1.31
CA THR A 76 -10.22 19.15 1.18
C THR A 76 -9.03 19.42 0.26
N PHE A 77 -7.97 18.60 0.35
CA PHE A 77 -6.81 18.68 -0.54
C PHE A 77 -7.21 18.52 -2.02
N CYS A 78 -7.98 17.47 -2.33
CA CYS A 78 -8.45 17.21 -3.69
C CYS A 78 -9.46 18.25 -4.18
N HIS A 79 -10.41 18.66 -3.33
CA HIS A 79 -11.43 19.64 -3.66
C HIS A 79 -10.82 21.00 -4.02
N ALA A 80 -9.87 21.49 -3.21
CA ALA A 80 -9.19 22.77 -3.44
C ALA A 80 -8.39 22.81 -4.75
N ARG A 81 -8.00 21.65 -5.30
CA ARG A 81 -7.18 21.52 -6.52
C ARG A 81 -7.95 20.97 -7.71
N GLY A 82 -9.27 20.79 -7.59
CA GLY A 82 -10.10 20.24 -8.66
C GLY A 82 -9.86 18.77 -8.99
N LEU A 83 -9.22 18.00 -8.09
CA LEU A 83 -8.83 16.60 -8.30
C LEU A 83 -9.97 15.62 -7.97
N ARG A 84 -11.11 15.79 -8.66
CA ARG A 84 -12.35 15.04 -8.37
C ARG A 84 -12.21 13.54 -8.63
N GLU A 85 -11.52 13.17 -9.70
CA GLU A 85 -11.34 11.77 -10.10
C GLU A 85 -10.36 11.05 -9.19
N VAL A 86 -9.26 11.72 -8.83
CA VAL A 86 -8.33 11.23 -7.80
C VAL A 86 -9.08 10.99 -6.50
N TRP A 87 -9.91 11.95 -6.07
CA TRP A 87 -10.75 11.78 -4.88
C TRP A 87 -11.68 10.56 -5.00
N GLY A 88 -12.41 10.43 -6.10
CA GLY A 88 -13.30 9.29 -6.34
C GLY A 88 -12.56 7.95 -6.26
N TYR A 89 -11.39 7.87 -6.87
CA TYR A 89 -10.53 6.69 -6.84
C TYR A 89 -10.03 6.36 -5.43
N VAL A 90 -9.48 7.34 -4.70
CA VAL A 90 -8.96 7.06 -3.35
C VAL A 90 -10.09 6.75 -2.37
N TRP A 91 -11.25 7.38 -2.54
CA TRP A 91 -12.44 7.09 -1.75
C TRP A 91 -12.93 5.66 -1.93
N ALA A 92 -13.12 5.22 -3.17
CA ALA A 92 -13.63 3.89 -3.49
C ALA A 92 -12.69 2.77 -3.02
N ASN A 93 -11.38 3.00 -3.07
CA ASN A 93 -10.38 1.98 -2.77
C ASN A 93 -9.91 1.97 -1.30
N TRP A 94 -9.84 3.13 -0.62
CA TRP A 94 -9.25 3.22 0.72
C TRP A 94 -10.09 3.95 1.77
N TYR A 95 -10.72 5.08 1.43
CA TYR A 95 -11.35 5.94 2.44
C TYR A 95 -12.82 5.58 2.78
N THR A 96 -13.46 4.70 2.01
CA THR A 96 -14.78 4.13 2.35
C THR A 96 -14.69 3.35 3.67
N PRO A 97 -15.69 3.41 4.58
CA PRO A 97 -15.63 2.70 5.87
C PRO A 97 -15.27 1.20 5.75
N LYS A 98 -15.86 0.50 4.77
CA LYS A 98 -15.59 -0.92 4.50
C LYS A 98 -14.14 -1.19 4.07
N ARG A 99 -13.51 -0.25 3.36
CA ARG A 99 -12.13 -0.37 2.89
C ARG A 99 -11.14 0.07 3.97
N TRP A 100 -11.46 1.12 4.73
CA TRP A 100 -10.60 1.68 5.77
C TRP A 100 -10.05 0.64 6.73
N VAL A 101 -10.92 -0.26 7.20
CA VAL A 101 -10.58 -1.33 8.14
C VAL A 101 -9.55 -2.34 7.60
N LEU A 102 -9.36 -2.41 6.29
CA LEU A 102 -8.45 -3.36 5.65
C LEU A 102 -7.01 -2.85 5.57
N TRP A 103 -6.79 -1.53 5.61
CA TRP A 103 -5.46 -0.96 5.36
C TRP A 103 -5.01 0.02 6.44
N ALA A 104 -5.91 0.78 7.05
CA ALA A 104 -5.52 1.81 8.00
C ALA A 104 -5.19 1.20 9.37
N ARG A 105 -4.05 1.57 9.93
CA ARG A 105 -3.62 1.06 11.25
C ARG A 105 -4.54 1.50 12.38
N SER A 106 -5.16 2.67 12.26
CA SER A 106 -6.14 3.20 13.22
C SER A 106 -7.37 2.31 13.41
N SER A 107 -7.64 1.37 12.50
CA SER A 107 -8.76 0.44 12.64
C SER A 107 -8.50 -0.71 13.62
N CYS A 108 -7.25 -0.93 14.01
CA CYS A 108 -6.85 -1.94 14.97
C CYS A 108 -6.43 -1.27 16.28
N GLU A 109 -6.84 -1.83 17.42
CA GLU A 109 -6.37 -1.39 18.73
C GLU A 109 -4.92 -1.79 19.00
N ARG A 110 -4.51 -2.93 18.43
CA ARG A 110 -3.18 -3.49 18.62
C ARG A 110 -2.26 -3.05 17.49
N MET A 111 -1.07 -2.58 17.85
CA MET A 111 -0.04 -2.28 16.86
C MET A 111 0.73 -3.54 16.46
N PRO A 112 0.80 -3.86 15.16
CA PRO A 112 1.62 -4.98 14.70
C PRO A 112 3.11 -4.67 14.93
N ARG A 113 3.78 -5.55 15.69
CA ARG A 113 5.23 -5.45 15.95
C ARG A 113 6.08 -5.70 14.69
N LEU A 114 5.56 -6.47 13.74
CA LEU A 114 6.23 -6.83 12.49
C LEU A 114 5.25 -6.66 11.33
N ARG A 115 5.75 -6.16 10.18
CA ARG A 115 4.98 -6.18 8.93
C ARG A 115 4.94 -7.63 8.43
N THR A 116 3.75 -8.18 8.21
CA THR A 116 3.57 -9.53 7.66
C THR A 116 4.29 -9.71 6.34
N THR A 117 4.37 -8.67 5.51
CA THR A 117 5.13 -8.67 4.25
C THR A 117 6.60 -9.01 4.47
N MET A 118 7.23 -8.46 5.51
CA MET A 118 8.63 -8.71 5.82
C MET A 118 8.86 -10.15 6.28
N THR A 119 7.93 -10.71 7.06
CA THR A 119 8.00 -12.12 7.48
C THR A 119 7.81 -13.05 6.29
N VAL A 120 6.88 -12.73 5.38
CA VAL A 120 6.58 -13.50 4.17
C VAL A 120 7.75 -13.40 3.18
N GLU A 121 8.32 -12.23 2.95
CA GLU A 121 9.52 -12.04 2.13
C GLU A 121 10.71 -12.83 2.69
N ASN A 122 10.91 -12.77 4.01
CA ASN A 122 11.96 -13.56 4.66
C ASN A 122 11.72 -15.07 4.55
N PHE A 123 10.46 -15.51 4.63
CA PHE A 123 10.07 -16.90 4.41
C PHE A 123 10.40 -17.35 2.99
N TRP A 124 9.97 -16.59 1.98
CA TRP A 124 10.24 -16.92 0.58
C TRP A 124 11.71 -16.84 0.23
N ARG A 125 12.46 -15.93 0.84
CA ARG A 125 13.92 -15.89 0.72
C ARG A 125 14.52 -17.20 1.24
N GLN A 126 14.20 -17.63 2.46
CA GLN A 126 14.71 -18.89 3.01
C GLN A 126 14.33 -20.08 2.13
N LEU A 127 13.05 -20.18 1.75
CA LEU A 127 12.55 -21.30 0.97
C LEU A 127 13.14 -21.32 -0.45
N LYS A 128 12.96 -20.25 -1.23
CA LYS A 128 13.34 -20.22 -2.65
C LYS A 128 14.84 -20.03 -2.86
N HIS A 129 15.44 -19.07 -2.15
CA HIS A 129 16.82 -18.68 -2.40
C HIS A 129 17.81 -19.62 -1.72
N ASN A 130 17.52 -20.12 -0.51
CA ASN A 130 18.48 -20.96 0.20
C ASN A 130 18.29 -22.44 -0.11
N ASP A 131 17.06 -22.95 -0.14
CA ASP A 131 16.81 -24.39 -0.28
C ASP A 131 16.44 -24.83 -1.70
N LEU A 132 15.51 -24.13 -2.36
CA LEU A 132 15.01 -24.54 -3.67
C LEU A 132 15.85 -24.10 -4.87
N HIS A 133 16.88 -23.25 -4.68
CA HIS A 133 17.64 -22.71 -5.81
C HIS A 133 18.39 -23.77 -6.64
N HIS A 134 18.70 -24.93 -6.04
CA HIS A 134 19.29 -26.08 -6.72
C HIS A 134 18.26 -27.11 -7.22
N LEU A 135 16.99 -26.94 -6.86
CA LEU A 135 15.91 -27.90 -7.13
C LEU A 135 14.87 -27.23 -8.04
N ILE A 136 15.07 -27.40 -9.34
CA ILE A 136 14.20 -26.77 -10.35
C ILE A 136 12.77 -27.34 -10.26
N HIS A 137 12.59 -28.58 -9.78
CA HIS A 137 11.28 -29.19 -9.50
C HIS A 137 11.39 -30.26 -8.38
N PRO A 138 11.33 -29.89 -7.08
CA PRO A 138 11.37 -30.87 -6.02
C PRO A 138 10.12 -31.75 -6.04
N ARG A 139 10.29 -33.05 -5.75
CA ARG A 139 9.16 -33.93 -5.47
C ARG A 139 8.41 -33.43 -4.23
N LEU A 140 7.10 -33.70 -4.17
CA LEU A 140 6.24 -33.23 -3.08
C LEU A 140 6.81 -33.60 -1.70
N ASP A 141 7.25 -34.84 -1.55
CA ASP A 141 7.85 -35.35 -0.31
C ASP A 141 9.11 -34.57 0.10
N GLN A 142 9.98 -34.26 -0.87
CA GLN A 142 11.19 -33.46 -0.64
C GLN A 142 10.86 -32.02 -0.25
N LEU A 143 9.83 -31.42 -0.84
CA LEU A 143 9.36 -30.09 -0.47
C LEU A 143 8.79 -30.07 0.95
N VAL A 144 8.00 -31.08 1.32
CA VAL A 144 7.44 -31.24 2.67
C VAL A 144 8.56 -31.39 3.70
N TYR A 145 9.60 -32.17 3.40
CA TYR A 145 10.78 -32.29 4.26
C TYR A 145 11.50 -30.94 4.46
N ILE A 146 11.76 -30.21 3.37
CA ILE A 146 12.40 -28.89 3.43
C ILE A 146 11.57 -27.92 4.28
N LEU A 147 10.26 -27.88 4.07
CA LEU A 147 9.37 -27.02 4.82
C LEU A 147 9.41 -27.36 6.31
N ALA A 148 9.20 -28.63 6.68
CA ALA A 148 9.07 -29.08 8.06
C ALA A 148 10.37 -29.02 8.86
N TRP A 149 11.51 -29.33 8.24
CA TRP A 149 12.77 -29.50 8.96
C TRP A 149 13.77 -28.37 8.75
N LYS A 150 13.78 -27.71 7.59
CA LYS A 150 14.73 -26.62 7.32
C LYS A 150 14.12 -25.24 7.54
N VAL A 151 12.94 -25.00 6.97
CA VAL A 151 12.32 -23.68 7.02
C VAL A 151 11.65 -23.44 8.38
N THR A 152 10.80 -24.33 8.88
CA THR A 152 10.19 -24.15 10.21
C THR A 152 11.20 -24.15 11.35
N GLY A 153 12.25 -24.97 11.27
CA GLY A 153 13.31 -25.00 12.29
C GLY A 153 13.96 -23.63 12.53
N ALA A 154 14.13 -22.82 11.48
CA ALA A 154 14.67 -21.46 11.59
C ALA A 154 13.75 -20.47 12.33
N TYR A 155 12.44 -20.78 12.43
CA TYR A 155 11.47 -19.95 13.17
C TYR A 155 11.29 -20.39 14.63
N PHE A 156 11.46 -21.68 14.93
CA PHE A 156 11.32 -22.21 16.29
C PHE A 156 12.58 -22.04 17.16
N ASN A 157 13.76 -21.95 16.54
CA ASN A 157 15.04 -21.79 17.25
C ASN A 157 15.43 -20.32 17.51
N ARG A 158 14.44 -19.42 17.65
CA ARG A 158 14.67 -17.97 17.78
C ARG A 158 14.09 -17.40 19.07
#